data_AF-A0A0K1EPV0-F1
#
_entry.id   AF-A0A0K1EPV0-F1
#
_cell.length_a   1.000
_cell.length_b   1.000
_cell.length_c   1.000
_cell.angle_alpha   90.00
_cell.angle_beta   90.00
_cell.angle_gamma   90.00
#
_symmetry.space_group_name_H-M   'P 1'
#
loop_
_entity.id
_entity.type
_entity.pdbx_description
1 polymer ?
#
loop_
_entity_poly.entity_id
_entity_poly.type
_entity_poly.pdbx_seq_one_letter_code
_entity_poly.pdbx_strand_id
1 'polypeptide(L)'
;MSQIERSGRGIDATVTELEVPSAASLNRVGMAVVALLDRLTERLAFERSMTRLYEGLIAKLDKQGSFPDGPAREDLLAIQNEEVRHVGLLHAAIQTLGGDPRAMSAGARLARMTSSGVLQVIVNSRTTLAQGLSAMLMVERADSDGWRLLIELTRALGRHELADSFYLASAEEERHVEIVRRWVSHHALQELYAGLECQKAA
;
A
#
# COMPACT_ATOMS: atom_id res chain seq x y z
N MET A 1 12.71 -50.30 63.94
CA MET A 1 12.39 -48.85 63.94
C MET A 1 13.72 -48.11 64.03
N SER A 2 14.18 -47.25 63.13
CA SER A 2 13.64 -46.66 61.90
C SER A 2 14.87 -46.24 61.07
N GLN A 3 14.87 -46.60 59.79
CA GLN A 3 15.70 -45.97 58.77
C GLN A 3 15.12 -44.59 58.48
N ILE A 4 15.98 -43.58 58.29
CA ILE A 4 15.62 -42.31 57.67
C ILE A 4 16.58 -42.13 56.49
N GLU A 5 16.16 -42.59 55.32
CA GLU A 5 16.79 -42.28 54.04
C GLU A 5 16.42 -40.84 53.65
N ARG A 6 17.43 -39.97 53.56
CA ARG A 6 17.28 -38.65 52.92
C ARG A 6 17.34 -38.85 51.41
N SER A 7 16.17 -38.93 50.79
CA SER A 7 15.97 -38.79 49.34
C SER A 7 16.43 -37.40 48.89
N GLY A 8 17.63 -37.35 48.29
CA GLY A 8 18.11 -36.19 47.55
C GLY A 8 17.34 -36.09 46.25
N ARG A 9 16.25 -35.32 46.25
CA ARG A 9 15.58 -34.88 45.02
C ARG A 9 16.56 -34.03 44.22
N GLY A 10 17.03 -34.57 43.11
CA GLY A 10 17.77 -33.84 42.09
C GLY A 10 16.95 -32.64 41.63
N ILE A 11 17.50 -31.46 41.83
CA ILE A 11 17.02 -30.24 41.21
C ILE A 11 17.65 -30.28 39.81
N ASP A 12 16.98 -30.93 38.87
CA ASP A 12 17.34 -30.84 37.45
C ASP A 12 16.86 -29.48 36.94
N ALA A 13 17.63 -28.45 37.30
CA ALA A 13 17.50 -27.12 36.75
C ALA A 13 18.10 -27.16 35.34
N THR A 14 17.30 -27.59 34.38
CA THR A 14 17.52 -27.26 32.96
C THR A 14 17.29 -25.76 32.82
N VAL A 15 18.29 -24.97 33.22
CA VAL A 15 18.46 -23.60 32.75
C VAL A 15 18.58 -23.72 31.25
N THR A 16 17.51 -23.38 30.54
CA THR A 16 17.57 -23.20 29.09
C THR A 16 18.59 -22.08 28.86
N GLU A 17 19.81 -22.42 28.45
CA GLU A 17 20.80 -21.45 28.03
C GLU A 17 20.13 -20.56 26.98
N LEU A 18 20.06 -19.26 27.26
CA LEU A 18 19.73 -18.25 26.27
C LEU A 18 20.84 -18.30 25.21
N GLU A 19 20.63 -19.08 24.15
CA GLU A 19 21.55 -19.15 23.02
C GLU A 19 21.76 -17.74 22.45
N VAL A 20 22.98 -17.22 22.62
CA VAL A 20 23.36 -15.94 22.04
C VAL A 20 23.50 -16.13 20.52
N PRO A 21 22.81 -15.33 19.69
CA PRO A 21 22.87 -15.50 18.24
C PRO A 21 24.29 -15.32 17.69
N SER A 22 24.69 -16.17 16.73
CA SER A 22 25.96 -16.04 16.02
C SER A 22 26.07 -14.71 15.24
N ALA A 23 27.29 -14.24 15.00
CA ALA A 23 27.54 -13.06 14.15
C ALA A 23 26.94 -13.19 12.74
N ALA A 24 26.98 -14.40 12.16
CA ALA A 24 26.39 -14.67 10.85
C ALA A 24 24.86 -14.55 10.86
N SER A 25 24.19 -15.01 11.93
CA SER A 25 22.74 -14.82 12.08
C SER A 25 22.38 -13.35 12.30
N LEU A 26 23.14 -12.61 13.10
CA LEU A 26 22.91 -11.17 13.31
C LEU A 26 23.06 -10.38 12.00
N ASN A 27 24.06 -10.71 11.18
CA ASN A 27 24.24 -10.08 9.86
C ASN A 27 23.07 -10.37 8.92
N ARG A 28 22.57 -11.62 8.88
CA ARG A 28 21.39 -11.97 8.07
C ARG A 28 20.15 -11.20 8.49
N VAL A 29 19.90 -11.06 9.79
CA VAL A 29 18.78 -10.25 10.32
C VAL A 29 18.94 -8.79 9.89
N GLY A 30 20.16 -8.23 10.00
CA GLY A 30 20.45 -6.88 9.53
C GLY A 30 20.13 -6.67 8.05
N MET A 31 20.58 -7.59 7.19
CA MET A 31 20.28 -7.54 5.75
C MET A 31 18.79 -7.61 5.45
N ALA A 32 18.05 -8.44 6.18
CA ALA A 32 16.61 -8.60 5.98
C ALA A 32 15.84 -7.33 6.42
N VAL A 33 16.27 -6.66 7.49
CA VAL A 33 15.73 -5.34 7.90
C VAL A 33 16.02 -4.28 6.83
N VAL A 34 17.22 -4.26 6.25
CA VAL A 34 17.55 -3.33 5.14
C VAL A 34 16.65 -3.57 3.94
N ALA A 35 16.37 -4.82 3.59
CA ALA A 35 15.44 -5.15 2.50
C ALA A 35 14.00 -4.69 2.80
N LEU A 36 13.53 -4.85 4.04
CA LEU A 36 12.22 -4.34 4.46
C LEU A 36 12.17 -2.81 4.40
N LEU A 37 13.23 -2.12 4.82
CA LEU A 37 13.32 -0.66 4.73
C LEU A 37 13.29 -0.17 3.28
N ASP A 38 13.93 -0.86 2.34
CA ASP A 38 13.83 -0.55 0.90
C ASP A 38 12.38 -0.66 0.41
N ARG A 39 11.63 -1.69 0.85
CA ARG A 39 10.22 -1.87 0.49
C ARG A 39 9.28 -0.84 1.12
N LEU A 40 9.51 -0.49 2.38
CA LEU A 40 8.73 0.57 3.04
C LEU A 40 8.99 1.94 2.40
N THR A 41 10.24 2.25 2.04
CA THR A 41 10.58 3.50 1.35
C THR A 41 10.06 3.53 -0.09
N GLU A 42 10.06 2.40 -0.79
CA GLU A 42 9.36 2.23 -2.06
C GLU A 42 7.87 2.55 -1.94
N ARG A 43 7.19 1.93 -0.97
CA ARG A 43 5.77 2.16 -0.71
C ARG A 43 5.49 3.62 -0.39
N LEU A 44 6.26 4.22 0.52
CA LEU A 44 6.12 5.64 0.87
C LEU A 44 6.24 6.57 -0.35
N ALA A 45 7.12 6.24 -1.28
CA ALA A 45 7.28 7.03 -2.51
C ALA A 45 6.10 6.87 -3.47
N PHE A 46 5.45 5.70 -3.47
CA PHE A 46 4.25 5.42 -4.23
C PHE A 46 3.03 6.14 -3.65
N GLU A 47 2.78 6.07 -2.33
CA GLU A 47 1.68 6.80 -1.66
C GLU A 47 1.78 8.33 -1.86
N ARG A 48 3.00 8.87 -1.81
CA ARG A 48 3.25 10.28 -2.15
C ARG A 48 2.92 10.60 -3.61
N SER A 49 2.95 9.62 -4.49
CA SER A 49 2.49 9.77 -5.87
C SER A 49 0.97 9.65 -5.93
N MET A 50 0.34 8.72 -5.20
CA MET A 50 -1.12 8.58 -5.10
C MET A 50 -1.82 9.86 -4.70
N THR A 51 -1.34 10.53 -3.65
CA THR A 51 -1.87 11.84 -3.21
C THR A 51 -1.92 12.86 -4.35
N ARG A 52 -0.88 12.89 -5.20
CA ARG A 52 -0.77 13.78 -6.37
C ARG A 52 -1.62 13.34 -7.55
N LEU A 53 -1.77 12.03 -7.75
CA LEU A 53 -2.63 11.47 -8.80
C LEU A 53 -4.09 11.84 -8.52
N TYR A 54 -4.55 11.68 -7.28
CA TYR A 54 -5.88 12.11 -6.85
C TYR A 54 -6.08 13.63 -6.93
N GLU A 55 -5.07 14.42 -6.54
CA GLU A 55 -5.03 15.87 -6.77
C GLU A 55 -5.29 16.22 -8.25
N GLY A 56 -4.63 15.50 -9.17
CA GLY A 56 -4.81 15.65 -10.61
C GLY A 56 -6.19 15.24 -11.11
N LEU A 57 -6.77 14.17 -10.55
CA LEU A 57 -8.14 13.74 -10.86
C LEU A 57 -9.17 14.75 -10.38
N ILE A 58 -9.01 15.30 -9.17
CA ILE A 58 -9.88 16.36 -8.64
C ILE A 58 -9.82 17.58 -9.55
N ALA A 59 -8.62 18.04 -9.93
CA ALA A 59 -8.48 19.16 -10.85
C ALA A 59 -9.10 18.89 -12.22
N LYS A 60 -9.02 17.64 -12.72
CA LYS A 60 -9.65 17.24 -13.97
C LYS A 60 -11.18 17.21 -13.85
N LEU A 61 -11.72 16.68 -12.76
CA LEU A 61 -13.14 16.68 -12.44
C LEU A 61 -13.68 18.10 -12.36
N ASP A 62 -12.99 18.98 -11.62
CA ASP A 62 -13.38 20.39 -11.46
C ASP A 62 -13.46 21.13 -12.82
N LYS A 63 -12.63 20.72 -13.79
CA LYS A 63 -12.57 21.32 -15.13
C LYS A 63 -13.56 20.71 -16.12
N GLN A 64 -13.73 19.38 -16.11
CA GLN A 64 -14.46 18.64 -17.14
C GLN A 64 -15.88 18.25 -16.70
N GLY A 65 -16.17 18.32 -15.40
CA GLY A 65 -17.37 17.73 -14.81
C GLY A 65 -17.26 16.22 -14.68
N SER A 66 -18.24 15.65 -13.99
CA SER A 66 -18.42 14.19 -13.90
C SER A 66 -19.27 13.67 -15.07
N PHE A 67 -19.47 12.37 -15.11
CA PHE A 67 -20.42 11.67 -15.98
C PHE A 67 -21.46 10.95 -15.11
N PRO A 68 -22.61 10.50 -15.67
CA PRO A 68 -23.62 9.79 -14.89
C PRO A 68 -23.01 8.57 -14.20
N ASP A 69 -23.28 8.40 -12.90
CA ASP A 69 -22.68 7.38 -12.03
C ASP A 69 -21.14 7.42 -11.92
N GLY A 70 -20.52 8.55 -12.29
CA GLY A 70 -19.12 8.86 -12.10
C GLY A 70 -18.79 9.36 -10.69
N PRO A 71 -17.53 9.75 -10.42
CA PRO A 71 -17.12 10.23 -9.10
C PRO A 71 -17.78 11.57 -8.76
N ALA A 72 -18.19 11.72 -7.50
CA ALA A 72 -18.36 13.03 -6.90
C ALA A 72 -17.00 13.58 -6.44
N ARG A 73 -16.91 14.89 -6.25
CA ARG A 73 -15.67 15.54 -5.80
C ARG A 73 -15.30 15.07 -4.38
N GLU A 74 -16.30 14.89 -3.55
CA GLU A 74 -16.19 14.41 -2.16
C GLU A 74 -15.63 12.99 -2.11
N ASP A 75 -15.97 12.13 -3.08
CA ASP A 75 -15.44 10.77 -3.15
C ASP A 75 -13.92 10.78 -3.39
N LEU A 76 -13.45 11.60 -4.34
CA LEU A 76 -12.02 11.71 -4.65
C LEU A 76 -11.24 12.34 -3.50
N LEU A 77 -11.82 13.34 -2.83
CA LEU A 77 -11.22 13.94 -1.63
C LEU A 77 -11.16 12.96 -0.46
N ALA A 78 -12.21 12.16 -0.26
CA ALA A 78 -12.22 11.15 0.78
C ALA A 78 -11.05 10.19 0.59
N ILE A 79 -10.88 9.64 -0.61
CA ILE A 79 -9.77 8.74 -0.95
C ILE A 79 -8.42 9.45 -0.77
N GLN A 80 -8.25 10.65 -1.33
CA GLN A 80 -7.00 11.40 -1.18
C GLN A 80 -6.60 11.62 0.29
N ASN A 81 -7.56 11.86 1.18
CA ASN A 81 -7.29 11.99 2.61
C ASN A 81 -6.83 10.68 3.25
N GLU A 82 -7.22 9.52 2.72
CA GLU A 82 -6.71 8.20 3.15
C GLU A 82 -5.27 8.01 2.68
N GLU A 83 -4.97 8.34 1.42
CA GLU A 83 -3.59 8.36 0.89
C GLU A 83 -2.64 9.20 1.76
N VAL A 84 -3.09 10.36 2.23
CA VAL A 84 -2.30 11.21 3.14
C VAL A 84 -2.06 10.50 4.49
N ARG A 85 -3.04 9.76 5.02
CA ARG A 85 -2.86 8.95 6.23
C ARG A 85 -1.88 7.80 6.00
N HIS A 86 -1.96 7.14 4.83
CA HIS A 86 -1.06 6.06 4.42
C HIS A 86 0.40 6.51 4.35
N VAL A 87 0.66 7.71 3.80
CA VAL A 87 1.98 8.36 3.85
C VAL A 87 2.48 8.51 5.29
N GLY A 88 1.61 8.95 6.20
CA GLY A 88 1.93 9.11 7.63
C GLY A 88 2.27 7.78 8.31
N LEU A 89 1.48 6.75 8.05
CA LEU A 89 1.67 5.39 8.56
C LEU A 89 3.03 4.82 8.16
N LEU A 90 3.40 4.93 6.88
CA LEU A 90 4.68 4.44 6.38
C LEU A 90 5.87 5.25 6.91
N HIS A 91 5.69 6.56 7.11
CA HIS A 91 6.72 7.39 7.73
C HIS A 91 7.03 6.90 9.16
N ALA A 92 6.00 6.63 9.96
CA ALA A 92 6.15 6.09 11.30
C ALA A 92 6.79 4.68 11.27
N ALA A 93 6.34 3.81 10.37
CA ALA A 93 6.89 2.45 10.20
C ALA A 93 8.41 2.46 9.93
N ILE A 94 8.86 3.31 9.01
CA ILE A 94 10.29 3.45 8.67
C ILE A 94 11.08 3.92 9.88
N GLN A 95 10.57 4.91 10.63
CA GLN A 95 11.24 5.42 11.83
C GLN A 95 11.33 4.38 12.95
N THR A 96 10.28 3.58 13.17
CA THR A 96 10.26 2.49 14.15
C THR A 96 11.33 1.44 13.87
N LEU A 97 11.67 1.21 12.60
CA LEU A 97 12.74 0.31 12.19
C LEU A 97 14.13 0.98 12.14
N GLY A 98 14.24 2.24 12.56
CA GLY A 98 15.49 3.01 12.56
C GLY A 98 15.92 3.54 11.18
N GLY A 99 15.03 3.51 10.19
CA GLY A 99 15.28 4.05 8.86
C GLY A 99 15.01 5.56 8.75
N ASP A 100 15.47 6.15 7.64
CA ASP A 100 15.15 7.54 7.28
C ASP A 100 14.03 7.57 6.22
N PRO A 101 12.83 8.10 6.53
CA PRO A 101 11.71 8.22 5.57
C PRO A 101 11.93 9.27 4.47
N ARG A 102 13.05 10.01 4.53
CA ARG A 102 13.52 10.89 3.44
C ARG A 102 14.50 10.19 2.51
N ALA A 103 15.00 9.01 2.88
CA ALA A 103 15.93 8.26 2.05
C ALA A 103 15.28 7.92 0.70
N MET A 104 16.02 8.17 -0.37
CA MET A 104 15.62 7.82 -1.73
C MET A 104 16.29 6.49 -2.10
N SER A 105 15.64 5.39 -1.71
CA SER A 105 16.10 4.03 -2.00
C SER A 105 16.00 3.68 -3.50
N ALA A 106 16.50 2.50 -3.88
CA ALA A 106 16.37 2.05 -5.27
C ALA A 106 14.90 1.77 -5.62
N GLY A 107 14.17 1.11 -4.73
CA GLY A 107 12.73 0.89 -4.88
C GLY A 107 11.96 2.21 -4.97
N ALA A 108 12.25 3.18 -4.09
CA ALA A 108 11.60 4.49 -4.09
C ALA A 108 11.77 5.25 -5.42
N ARG A 109 12.94 5.18 -6.05
CA ARG A 109 13.16 5.77 -7.39
C ARG A 109 12.32 5.10 -8.45
N LEU A 110 12.27 3.76 -8.43
CA LEU A 110 11.48 2.98 -9.38
C LEU A 110 9.99 3.29 -9.25
N ALA A 111 9.44 3.25 -8.03
CA ALA A 111 8.04 3.58 -7.77
C ALA A 111 7.67 4.96 -8.31
N ARG A 112 8.47 6.00 -8.01
CA ARG A 112 8.25 7.35 -8.55
C ARG A 112 8.27 7.39 -10.07
N MET A 113 9.23 6.70 -10.69
CA MET A 113 9.35 6.66 -12.14
C MET A 113 8.12 6.01 -12.77
N THR A 114 7.69 4.87 -12.23
CA THR A 114 6.50 4.14 -12.70
C THR A 114 5.24 4.99 -12.58
N SER A 115 4.98 5.60 -11.41
CA SER A 115 3.79 6.43 -11.18
C SER A 115 3.79 7.72 -12.02
N SER A 116 4.96 8.21 -12.45
CA SER A 116 5.06 9.44 -13.24
C SER A 116 4.36 9.35 -14.61
N GLY A 117 4.33 8.16 -15.22
CA GLY A 117 3.63 7.95 -16.49
C GLY A 117 2.12 8.12 -16.35
N VAL A 118 1.55 7.62 -15.25
CA VAL A 118 0.12 7.78 -14.96
C VAL A 118 -0.21 9.23 -14.66
N LEU A 119 0.64 9.93 -13.90
CA LEU A 119 0.46 11.35 -13.67
C LEU A 119 0.42 12.14 -14.98
N GLN A 120 1.29 11.82 -15.95
CA GLN A 120 1.26 12.44 -17.26
C GLN A 120 -0.08 12.22 -17.99
N VAL A 121 -0.68 11.03 -17.90
CA VAL A 121 -2.01 10.77 -18.46
C VAL A 121 -3.08 11.61 -17.77
N ILE A 122 -3.05 11.69 -16.44
CA ILE A 122 -4.05 12.43 -15.65
C ILE A 122 -3.93 13.94 -15.92
N VAL A 123 -2.74 14.54 -15.90
CA VAL A 123 -2.62 16.00 -16.08
C VAL A 123 -2.72 16.45 -17.54
N ASN A 124 -2.68 15.53 -18.50
CA ASN A 124 -2.81 15.86 -19.92
C ASN A 124 -4.19 16.45 -20.22
N SER A 125 -4.24 17.64 -20.83
CA SER A 125 -5.49 18.31 -21.18
C SER A 125 -6.27 17.62 -22.30
N ARG A 126 -5.62 16.72 -23.05
CA ARG A 126 -6.23 15.93 -24.14
C ARG A 126 -6.87 14.64 -23.66
N THR A 127 -6.73 14.28 -22.38
CA THR A 127 -7.37 13.09 -21.81
C THR A 127 -8.65 13.46 -21.05
N THR A 128 -9.65 12.58 -21.10
CA THR A 128 -10.90 12.72 -20.35
C THR A 128 -10.75 12.24 -18.91
N LEU A 129 -11.71 12.59 -18.05
CA LEU A 129 -11.78 12.09 -16.68
C LEU A 129 -11.80 10.55 -16.65
N ALA A 130 -12.60 9.93 -17.50
CA ALA A 130 -12.69 8.47 -17.58
C ALA A 130 -11.39 7.79 -18.02
N GLN A 131 -10.64 8.40 -18.95
CA GLN A 131 -9.30 7.92 -19.31
C GLN A 131 -8.32 8.06 -18.14
N GLY A 132 -8.42 9.16 -17.36
CA GLY A 132 -7.66 9.33 -16.12
C GLY A 132 -7.99 8.25 -15.08
N LEU A 133 -9.28 7.96 -14.86
CA LEU A 133 -9.74 6.90 -13.94
C LEU A 133 -9.31 5.51 -14.39
N SER A 134 -9.28 5.24 -15.71
CA SER A 134 -8.78 3.98 -16.27
C SER A 134 -7.29 3.81 -15.99
N ALA A 135 -6.52 4.89 -16.10
CA ALA A 135 -5.11 4.88 -15.74
C ALA A 135 -4.91 4.73 -14.23
N MET A 136 -5.78 5.36 -13.42
CA MET A 136 -5.78 5.24 -11.97
C MET A 136 -6.04 3.81 -11.52
N LEU A 137 -6.97 3.08 -12.14
CA LEU A 137 -7.28 1.69 -11.78
C LEU A 137 -6.07 0.75 -11.87
N MET A 138 -5.11 1.03 -12.77
CA MET A 138 -3.86 0.26 -12.81
C MET A 138 -3.00 0.51 -11.57
N VAL A 139 -2.99 1.75 -11.09
CA VAL A 139 -2.23 2.17 -9.91
C VAL A 139 -2.87 1.61 -8.63
N GLU A 140 -4.19 1.76 -8.47
CA GLU A 140 -4.95 1.22 -7.33
C GLU A 140 -4.71 -0.28 -7.12
N ARG A 141 -4.69 -1.06 -8.20
CA ARG A 141 -4.42 -2.50 -8.10
C ARG A 141 -3.00 -2.79 -7.62
N ALA A 142 -2.02 -2.05 -8.16
CA ALA A 142 -0.64 -2.16 -7.71
C ALA A 142 -0.48 -1.69 -6.25
N ASP A 143 -1.31 -0.75 -5.81
CA ASP A 143 -1.34 -0.28 -4.42
C ASP A 143 -1.82 -1.34 -3.45
N SER A 144 -3.02 -1.86 -3.71
CA SER A 144 -3.63 -2.93 -2.93
C SER A 144 -2.70 -4.14 -2.75
N ASP A 145 -2.01 -4.56 -3.82
CA ASP A 145 -1.03 -5.66 -3.74
C ASP A 145 0.25 -5.26 -2.98
N GLY A 146 0.67 -3.99 -3.06
CA GLY A 146 1.80 -3.45 -2.31
C GLY A 146 1.60 -3.50 -0.80
N TRP A 147 0.40 -3.19 -0.31
CA TRP A 147 0.07 -3.29 1.11
C TRP A 147 0.05 -4.73 1.62
N ARG A 148 -0.53 -5.66 0.84
CA ARG A 148 -0.50 -7.09 1.16
C ARG A 148 0.93 -7.61 1.28
N LEU A 149 1.80 -7.24 0.34
CA LEU A 149 3.21 -7.61 0.37
C LEU A 149 3.90 -7.09 1.64
N LEU A 150 3.65 -5.85 2.06
CA LEU A 150 4.23 -5.32 3.30
C LEU A 150 3.79 -6.10 4.54
N ILE A 151 2.52 -6.50 4.62
CA ILE A 151 2.00 -7.34 5.71
C ILE A 151 2.73 -8.69 5.74
N GLU A 152 2.90 -9.33 4.58
CA GLU A 152 3.61 -10.61 4.48
C GLU A 152 5.08 -10.49 4.92
N LEU A 153 5.80 -9.48 4.41
CA LEU A 153 7.21 -9.26 4.72
C LEU A 153 7.45 -8.92 6.19
N THR A 154 6.60 -8.08 6.78
CA THR A 154 6.70 -7.70 8.19
C THR A 154 6.42 -8.90 9.11
N ARG A 155 5.43 -9.73 8.78
CA ARG A 155 5.17 -11.00 9.49
C ARG A 155 6.30 -12.00 9.36
N ALA A 156 6.87 -12.16 8.17
CA ALA A 156 8.02 -13.04 7.95
C ALA A 156 9.24 -12.63 8.79
N LEU A 157 9.37 -11.34 9.12
CA LEU A 157 10.40 -10.80 10.00
C LEU A 157 10.04 -10.80 11.49
N GLY A 158 8.88 -11.37 11.87
CA GLY A 158 8.40 -11.40 13.26
C GLY A 158 7.91 -10.04 13.79
N ARG A 159 7.65 -9.07 12.91
CA ARG A 159 7.16 -7.72 13.26
C ARG A 159 5.64 -7.66 13.21
N HIS A 160 4.98 -8.49 14.02
CA HIS A 160 3.52 -8.67 13.99
C HIS A 160 2.74 -7.38 14.26
N GLU A 161 3.14 -6.59 15.27
CA GLU A 161 2.46 -5.31 15.57
C GLU A 161 2.53 -4.32 14.40
N LEU A 162 3.66 -4.29 13.69
CA LEU A 162 3.82 -3.44 12.52
C LEU A 162 2.95 -3.95 11.36
N ALA A 163 2.92 -5.27 11.14
CA ALA A 163 2.03 -5.87 10.16
C ALA A 163 0.56 -5.54 10.45
N ASP A 164 0.16 -5.62 11.71
CA ASP A 164 -1.22 -5.37 12.11
C ASP A 164 -1.63 -3.92 11.90
N SER A 165 -0.68 -2.97 12.04
CA SER A 165 -0.90 -1.55 11.74
C SER A 165 -1.25 -1.27 10.26
N PHE A 166 -0.92 -2.18 9.35
CA PHE A 166 -1.15 -2.03 7.91
C PHE A 166 -2.50 -2.58 7.44
N TYR A 167 -3.25 -3.30 8.29
CA TYR A 167 -4.51 -3.91 7.86
C TYR A 167 -5.59 -2.91 7.48
N LEU A 168 -5.68 -1.79 8.19
CA LEU A 168 -6.66 -0.76 7.86
C LEU A 168 -6.38 -0.18 6.48
N ALA A 169 -5.14 0.24 6.22
CA ALA A 169 -4.72 0.76 4.92
C ALA A 169 -4.98 -0.27 3.81
N SER A 170 -4.58 -1.53 4.02
CA SER A 170 -4.84 -2.61 3.04
C SER A 170 -6.33 -2.78 2.72
N ALA A 171 -7.23 -2.62 3.68
CA ALA A 171 -8.68 -2.70 3.46
C ALA A 171 -9.23 -1.44 2.78
N GLU A 172 -8.68 -0.26 3.09
CA GLU A 172 -8.99 1.00 2.41
C GLU A 172 -8.62 0.91 0.92
N GLU A 173 -7.43 0.42 0.58
CA GLU A 173 -6.97 0.24 -0.81
C GLU A 173 -7.82 -0.77 -1.60
N GLU A 174 -8.21 -1.89 -0.98
CA GLU A 174 -9.13 -2.85 -1.60
C GLU A 174 -10.46 -2.19 -1.98
N ARG A 175 -10.96 -1.31 -1.10
CA ARG A 175 -12.17 -0.54 -1.36
C ARG A 175 -11.96 0.49 -2.47
N HIS A 176 -10.81 1.16 -2.54
CA HIS A 176 -10.50 2.13 -3.60
C HIS A 176 -10.51 1.47 -4.99
N VAL A 177 -9.86 0.30 -5.11
CA VAL A 177 -9.87 -0.50 -6.34
C VAL A 177 -11.28 -0.74 -6.85
N GLU A 178 -12.19 -1.16 -5.97
CA GLU A 178 -13.57 -1.47 -6.37
C GLU A 178 -14.38 -0.21 -6.73
N ILE A 179 -14.14 0.91 -6.05
CA ILE A 179 -14.76 2.20 -6.38
C ILE A 179 -14.30 2.69 -7.75
N VAL A 180 -13.00 2.70 -8.01
CA VAL A 180 -12.45 3.17 -9.29
C VAL A 180 -12.85 2.22 -10.42
N ARG A 181 -12.83 0.90 -10.19
CA ARG A 181 -13.33 -0.10 -11.13
C ARG A 181 -14.77 0.19 -11.54
N ARG A 182 -15.63 0.48 -10.57
CA ARG A 182 -17.04 0.77 -10.82
C ARG A 182 -17.20 1.98 -11.73
N TRP A 183 -16.50 3.09 -11.46
CA TRP A 183 -16.57 4.28 -12.31
C TRP A 183 -16.09 4.00 -13.75
N VAL A 184 -14.98 3.28 -13.91
CA VAL A 184 -14.44 2.90 -15.22
C VAL A 184 -15.44 2.02 -15.98
N SER A 185 -16.02 1.03 -15.31
CA SER A 185 -16.94 0.06 -15.93
C SER A 185 -18.26 0.72 -16.32
N HIS A 186 -18.82 1.59 -15.47
CA HIS A 186 -20.05 2.33 -15.78
C HIS A 186 -19.87 3.24 -16.99
N HIS A 187 -18.76 3.98 -17.07
CA HIS A 187 -18.49 4.82 -18.22
C HIS A 187 -18.39 4.02 -19.53
N ALA A 188 -17.63 2.92 -19.52
CA ALA A 188 -17.47 2.08 -20.70
C ALA A 188 -18.81 1.47 -21.18
N LEU A 189 -19.67 1.07 -20.25
CA LEU A 189 -21.01 0.57 -20.58
C LEU A 189 -21.91 1.66 -21.16
N GLN A 190 -21.85 2.89 -20.62
CA GLN A 190 -22.60 4.02 -21.15
C GLN A 190 -22.19 4.37 -22.58
N GLU A 191 -20.88 4.40 -22.87
CA GLU A 191 -20.37 4.60 -24.23
C GLU A 191 -20.89 3.52 -25.19
N LEU A 192 -20.88 2.26 -24.76
CA LEU A 192 -21.41 1.15 -25.54
C LEU A 192 -22.92 1.31 -25.82
N TYR A 193 -23.73 1.62 -24.81
CA TYR A 193 -25.18 1.77 -24.97
C TYR A 193 -25.56 2.95 -25.86
N ALA A 194 -24.88 4.09 -25.72
CA ALA A 194 -25.10 5.25 -26.59
C ALA A 194 -24.81 4.90 -28.07
N GLY A 195 -23.77 4.11 -28.33
CA GLY A 195 -23.46 3.62 -29.68
C GLY A 195 -24.54 2.70 -30.25
N LEU A 196 -25.07 1.79 -29.43
CA LEU A 196 -26.13 0.86 -29.84
C LEU A 196 -27.47 1.56 -30.11
N GLU A 197 -27.80 2.61 -29.37
CA GLU A 197 -29.01 3.41 -29.60
C GLU A 197 -28.94 4.19 -30.92
N CYS A 198 -27.78 4.77 -31.25
CA CYS A 198 -27.56 5.47 -32.51
C CYS A 198 -27.73 4.53 -33.72
N GLN A 199 -27.26 3.28 -33.62
CA GLN A 199 -27.45 2.27 -34.67
C GLN A 199 -28.90 1.87 -34.90
N LYS A 200 -29.75 1.89 -33.87
CA LYS A 200 -31.19 1.57 -34.00
C LYS A 200 -31.99 2.73 -34.61
N ALA A 201 -31.46 3.95 -34.56
CA ALA A 201 -32.09 5.14 -35.09
C ALA A 201 -31.68 5.48 -36.53
N ALA A 202 -30.74 4.73 -37.12
CA ALA A 202 -30.27 4.84 -38.50
C ALA A 202 -30.95 3.82 -39.42
#